data_AF-A0A166EPX2-F1
#
_entry.id   AF-A0A166EPX2-F1
#
_cell.length_a   1.000
_cell.length_b   1.000
_cell.length_c   1.000
_cell.angle_alpha   90.00
_cell.angle_beta   90.00
_cell.angle_gamma   90.00
#
_symmetry.space_group_name_H-M   'P 1'
#
loop_
_entity.id
_entity.type
_entity.pdbx_description
1 polymer ?
#
loop_
_entity_poly.entity_id
_entity_poly.type
_entity_poly.pdbx_seq_one_letter_code
_entity_poly.pdbx_strand_id
1 'polypeptide(L)'
;MNRDELIKKSETCILSQDNDIQKSCETFLKASSEAEKEVGISEEEAETYLKMAENLKSTDVQKALILALKIEQSKDIKDTEVKNEAARLIRAIEMS
;
A
#
# COMPACT_ATOMS: atom_id res chain seq x y z
N MET A 1 12.37 2.51 10.37
CA MET A 1 13.22 2.93 9.22
C MET A 1 12.82 4.36 8.81
N ASN A 2 13.62 5.13 8.08
CA ASN A 2 13.11 6.42 7.55
C ASN A 2 12.39 6.23 6.21
N ARG A 3 11.64 7.25 5.76
CA ARG A 3 10.83 7.21 4.52
C ARG A 3 11.65 6.81 3.29
N ASP A 4 12.84 7.37 3.14
CA ASP A 4 13.68 7.17 1.95
C ASP A 4 14.28 5.76 1.92
N GLU A 5 14.61 5.20 3.08
CA GLU A 5 15.04 3.80 3.22
C GLU A 5 13.91 2.83 2.89
N LEU A 6 12.67 3.12 3.32
CA LEU A 6 11.48 2.32 3.00
C LEU A 6 11.23 2.27 1.49
N ILE A 7 11.32 3.41 0.82
CA ILE A 7 11.14 3.51 -0.63
C ILE A 7 12.22 2.69 -1.35
N LYS A 8 13.50 2.86 -1.00
CA LYS A 8 14.59 2.06 -1.60
C LYS A 8 14.42 0.56 -1.40
N LYS A 9 13.97 0.15 -0.21
CA LYS A 9 13.71 -1.27 0.08
C LYS A 9 12.58 -1.81 -0.78
N SER A 10 11.51 -1.04 -0.98
CA SER A 10 10.39 -1.41 -1.85
C SER A 10 10.80 -1.63 -3.32
N GLU A 11 11.83 -0.93 -3.80
CA GLU A 11 12.37 -1.10 -5.17
C GLU A 11 13.11 -2.44 -5.34
N THR A 12 13.61 -3.01 -4.24
CA THR A 12 14.30 -4.30 -4.23
C THR A 12 13.38 -5.49 -3.93
N CYS A 13 12.09 -5.25 -3.67
CA CYS A 13 11.13 -6.31 -3.33
C CYS A 13 10.93 -7.30 -4.49
N ILE A 14 11.17 -8.58 -4.20
CA ILE A 14 10.95 -9.67 -5.14
C ILE A 14 9.69 -10.40 -4.68
N LEU A 15 8.55 -10.08 -5.31
CA LEU A 15 7.23 -10.62 -4.90
C LEU A 15 7.18 -12.15 -4.82
N SER A 16 7.94 -12.86 -5.67
CA SER A 16 8.02 -14.33 -5.65
C SER A 16 8.76 -14.90 -4.43
N GLN A 17 9.47 -14.07 -3.67
CA GLN A 17 10.18 -14.43 -2.45
C GLN A 17 9.49 -13.85 -1.20
N ASP A 18 8.71 -12.77 -1.36
CA ASP A 18 8.11 -12.01 -0.27
C ASP A 18 6.56 -12.08 -0.28
N ASN A 19 6.02 -13.28 -0.02
CA ASN A 19 4.58 -13.52 0.03
C ASN A 19 3.82 -12.59 0.99
N ASP A 20 4.45 -12.20 2.10
CA ASP A 20 3.85 -11.30 3.09
C ASP A 20 3.71 -9.87 2.56
N ILE A 21 4.69 -9.38 1.80
CA ILE A 21 4.62 -8.06 1.14
C ILE A 21 3.55 -8.10 0.06
N GLN A 22 3.53 -9.15 -0.76
CA GLN A 22 2.52 -9.32 -1.80
C GLN A 22 1.12 -9.26 -1.20
N LYS A 23 0.82 -10.13 -0.23
CA LYS A 23 -0.50 -10.20 0.40
C LYS A 23 -0.90 -8.91 1.10
N SER A 24 0.05 -8.25 1.79
CA SER A 24 -0.21 -6.98 2.46
C SER A 24 -0.49 -5.87 1.45
N CYS A 25 0.22 -5.85 0.31
CA CYS A 25 0.02 -4.87 -0.75
C CYS A 25 -1.34 -5.06 -1.44
N GLU A 26 -1.71 -6.30 -1.77
CA GLU A 26 -3.01 -6.63 -2.37
C GLU A 26 -4.17 -6.22 -1.46
N THR A 27 -4.06 -6.54 -0.17
CA THR A 27 -5.10 -6.22 0.83
C THR A 27 -5.22 -4.71 1.02
N PHE A 28 -4.09 -4.00 1.13
CA PHE A 28 -4.07 -2.55 1.27
C PHE A 28 -4.64 -1.83 0.05
N LEU A 29 -4.32 -2.28 -1.17
CA LEU A 29 -4.85 -1.68 -2.40
C LEU A 29 -6.38 -1.86 -2.47
N LYS A 30 -6.90 -3.05 -2.14
CA LYS A 30 -8.35 -3.30 -2.08
C LYS A 30 -9.05 -2.42 -1.04
N ALA A 31 -8.53 -2.37 0.18
CA ALA A 31 -9.09 -1.53 1.24
C ALA A 31 -9.08 -0.04 0.83
N SER A 32 -8.01 0.43 0.19
CA SER A 32 -7.91 1.81 -0.29
C SER A 32 -8.93 2.13 -1.39
N SER A 33 -9.19 1.18 -2.30
CA SER A 33 -10.21 1.31 -3.33
C SER A 33 -11.63 1.33 -2.74
N GLU A 34 -11.92 0.46 -1.77
CA GLU A 34 -13.23 0.42 -1.11
C GLU A 34 -13.51 1.71 -0.29
N ALA A 35 -12.44 2.34 0.21
CA ALA A 35 -12.49 3.58 0.96
C ALA A 35 -12.11 4.83 0.13
N GLU A 36 -12.28 4.81 -1.19
CA GLU A 36 -11.80 5.85 -2.12
C GLU A 36 -12.11 7.29 -1.66
N LYS A 37 -13.31 7.52 -1.12
CA LYS A 37 -13.77 8.83 -0.65
C LYS A 37 -13.04 9.29 0.61
N GLU A 38 -12.77 8.37 1.53
CA GLU A 38 -12.05 8.67 2.75
C GLU A 38 -10.56 8.90 2.45
N VAL A 39 -9.98 8.08 1.57
CA VAL A 39 -8.58 8.17 1.17
C VAL A 39 -8.31 9.37 0.26
N GLY A 40 -9.36 9.92 -0.36
CA GLY A 40 -9.29 11.10 -1.22
C GLY A 40 -8.71 10.81 -2.60
N ILE A 41 -8.99 9.63 -3.14
CA ILE A 41 -8.60 9.21 -4.49
C ILE A 41 -9.82 9.21 -5.42
N SER A 42 -9.58 9.32 -6.73
CA SER A 42 -10.66 9.26 -7.72
C SER A 42 -11.16 7.82 -7.94
N GLU A 43 -12.35 7.67 -8.52
CA GLU A 43 -12.90 6.38 -8.95
C GLU A 43 -11.97 5.66 -9.95
N GLU A 44 -11.31 6.43 -10.85
CA GLU A 44 -10.33 5.90 -11.81
C GLU A 44 -9.07 5.36 -11.10
N GLU A 45 -8.60 6.05 -10.05
CA GLU A 45 -7.49 5.59 -9.22
C GLU A 45 -7.89 4.33 -8.42
N ALA A 46 -9.10 4.31 -7.87
CA ALA A 46 -9.64 3.16 -7.15
C ALA A 46 -9.74 1.91 -8.05
N GLU A 47 -10.25 2.05 -9.28
CA GLU A 47 -10.24 0.97 -10.27
C GLU A 47 -8.83 0.49 -10.63
N THR A 48 -7.89 1.44 -10.76
CA THR A 48 -6.50 1.12 -11.07
C THR A 48 -5.87 0.31 -9.95
N TYR A 49 -6.14 0.67 -8.69
CA TYR A 49 -5.66 -0.07 -7.52
C TYR A 49 -6.29 -1.46 -7.41
N LEU A 50 -7.56 -1.64 -7.76
CA LEU A 50 -8.17 -2.97 -7.84
C LEU A 50 -7.46 -3.85 -8.88
N LYS A 51 -7.20 -3.32 -10.08
CA LYS A 51 -6.46 -4.04 -11.13
C LYS A 51 -5.03 -4.38 -10.70
N MET A 52 -4.36 -3.48 -9.96
CA MET A 52 -3.04 -3.74 -9.37
C MET A 52 -3.10 -4.84 -8.32
N ALA A 53 -4.14 -4.89 -7.49
CA ALA A 53 -4.31 -5.93 -6.47
C ALA A 53 -4.58 -7.32 -7.07
N GLU A 54 -5.16 -7.41 -8.26
CA GLU A 54 -5.41 -8.68 -8.96
C GLU A 54 -4.18 -9.19 -9.73
N ASN A 55 -3.28 -8.29 -10.14
CA ASN A 55 -2.10 -8.60 -10.95
C ASN A 55 -0.90 -7.78 -10.50
N LEU A 56 -0.49 -7.98 -9.25
CA LEU A 56 0.51 -7.15 -8.60
C LEU A 56 1.89 -7.34 -9.23
N LYS A 57 2.54 -6.22 -9.58
CA LYS A 57 3.94 -6.19 -10.02
C LYS A 57 4.82 -5.58 -8.94
N SER A 58 6.12 -5.90 -8.94
CA SER A 58 7.06 -5.30 -7.97
C SER A 58 7.04 -3.76 -8.01
N THR A 59 6.83 -3.14 -9.17
CA THR A 59 6.72 -1.68 -9.32
C THR A 59 5.48 -1.10 -8.65
N ASP A 60 4.44 -1.90 -8.44
CA ASP A 60 3.19 -1.47 -7.82
C ASP A 60 3.32 -1.38 -6.29
N VAL A 61 4.26 -2.12 -5.69
CA VAL A 61 4.58 -2.06 -4.26
C VAL A 61 5.03 -0.65 -3.86
N GLN A 62 5.85 0.01 -4.68
CA GLN A 62 6.31 1.37 -4.40
C GLN A 62 5.14 2.37 -4.40
N LYS A 63 4.19 2.23 -5.35
CA LYS A 63 2.99 3.07 -5.40
C LYS A 63 2.10 2.86 -4.18
N ALA A 64 1.87 1.61 -3.80
CA ALA A 64 1.12 1.25 -2.62
C ALA A 64 1.78 1.79 -1.34
N LEU A 65 3.10 1.66 -1.20
CA LEU A 65 3.85 2.21 -0.07
C LEU A 65 3.72 3.73 0.03
N ILE A 66 3.82 4.45 -1.09
CA ILE A 66 3.67 5.91 -1.10
C ILE A 66 2.28 6.32 -0.58
N LEU A 67 1.23 5.60 -0.99
CA LEU A 67 -0.13 5.84 -0.51
C LEU A 67 -0.26 5.48 0.99
N ALA A 68 0.27 4.33 1.41
CA ALA A 68 0.24 3.90 2.81
C ALA A 68 0.91 4.92 3.73
N LEU A 69 2.06 5.48 3.33
CA LEU A 69 2.75 6.53 4.06
C LEU A 69 1.93 7.82 4.14
N LYS A 70 1.20 8.19 3.08
CA LYS A 70 0.29 9.34 3.12
C LYS A 70 -0.85 9.11 4.11
N ILE A 71 -1.43 7.91 4.11
CA ILE A 71 -2.52 7.52 5.02
C ILE A 71 -2.06 7.52 6.47
N GLU A 72 -0.89 6.94 6.76
CA GLU A 72 -0.31 6.90 8.11
C GLU A 72 -0.06 8.31 8.67
N GLN A 73 0.43 9.22 7.82
CA GLN A 73 0.72 10.62 8.19
C GLN A 73 -0.54 11.49 8.26
N SER A 74 -1.65 11.05 7.67
CA SER A 74 -2.90 11.80 7.63
C SER A 74 -3.64 11.78 8.97
N LYS A 75 -3.96 12.97 9.45
CA LYS A 75 -4.87 13.17 10.61
C LYS A 75 -6.34 13.20 10.19
N ASP A 76 -6.61 13.39 8.90
CA ASP A 76 -7.96 13.59 8.36
C ASP A 76 -8.62 12.25 8.00
N ILE A 77 -7.82 11.26 7.60
CA ILE A 77 -8.30 9.89 7.32
C ILE A 77 -8.58 9.20 8.65
N LYS A 78 -9.84 8.83 8.88
CA LYS A 78 -10.33 8.19 10.11
C LYS A 78 -10.70 6.72 9.92
N ASP A 79 -10.83 6.26 8.69
CA ASP A 79 -11.06 4.84 8.40
C ASP A 79 -9.95 3.99 9.02
N THR A 80 -10.36 3.19 10.00
CA THR A 80 -9.44 2.42 10.82
C THR A 80 -8.92 1.18 10.09
N GLU A 81 -9.70 0.65 9.15
CA GLU A 81 -9.32 -0.50 8.34
C GLU A 81 -8.16 -0.12 7.41
N VAL A 82 -8.34 0.93 6.63
CA VAL A 82 -7.30 1.41 5.71
C VAL A 82 -6.03 1.83 6.44
N LYS A 83 -6.15 2.47 7.61
CA LYS A 83 -4.99 2.81 8.45
C LYS A 83 -4.25 1.58 8.96
N ASN A 84 -4.97 0.55 9.35
CA ASN A 84 -4.37 -0.70 9.81
C ASN A 84 -3.66 -1.42 8.66
N GLU A 85 -4.29 -1.48 7.48
CA GLU A 85 -3.66 -2.11 6.32
C GLU A 85 -2.44 -1.33 5.81
N ALA A 86 -2.48 0.02 5.87
CA ALA A 86 -1.32 0.86 5.60
C ALA A 86 -0.15 0.53 6.54
N ALA A 87 -0.41 0.46 7.85
CA ALA A 87 0.59 0.13 8.85
C ALA A 87 1.16 -1.30 8.65
N ARG A 88 0.34 -2.26 8.26
CA ARG A 88 0.77 -3.62 7.95
C ARG A 88 1.68 -3.67 6.73
N LEU A 89 1.33 -3.00 5.64
CA LEU A 89 2.16 -2.93 4.44
C LEU A 89 3.53 -2.31 4.74
N ILE A 90 3.54 -1.18 5.46
CA ILE A 90 4.79 -0.52 5.86
C ILE A 90 5.66 -1.50 6.65
N ARG A 91 5.09 -2.16 7.66
CA ARG A 91 5.82 -3.12 8.50
C ARG A 91 6.32 -4.34 7.71
N ALA A 92 5.54 -4.87 6.78
CA ALA A 92 5.97 -5.98 5.93
C ALA A 92 7.23 -5.61 5.13
N ILE A 93 7.27 -4.39 4.58
CA ILE A 93 8.44 -3.87 3.86
C ILE A 93 9.60 -3.59 4.84
N GLU A 94 9.36 -3.10 6.05
CA GLU A 94 10.42 -2.91 7.04
C GLU A 94 11.11 -4.23 7.41
N MET A 95 10.38 -5.35 7.43
CA MET A 95 10.88 -6.65 7.87
C MET A 95 11.45 -7.54 6.75
N SER A 96 11.34 -7.14 5.48
CA SER A 96 11.91 -7.89 4.34
C SER A 96 13.42 -7.70 4.16
#